data_AF-A0A3D9I660-F1
#
_entry.id   AF-A0A3D9I660-F1
#
_cell.length_a   1.000
_cell.length_b   1.000
_cell.length_c   1.000
_cell.angle_alpha   90.00
_cell.angle_beta   90.00
_cell.angle_gamma   90.00
#
_symmetry.space_group_name_H-M   'P 1'
#
loop_
_entity.id
_entity.type
_entity.pdbx_description
1 polymer ?
#
loop_
_entity_poly.entity_id
_entity_poly.type
_entity_poly.pdbx_seq_one_letter_code
_entity_poly.pdbx_strand_id
1 'polypeptide(L)'
;MKARDPAKQAQIAARGTLVPVMSVIFGKIAARGTLIPVMSGMFGKIAARGTLIPVMSVIFGKIAVRGTLIPVLRVTFGTIAVRGTLISICTLHSRKSR
;
A
#
# COMPACT_ATOMS: atom_id res chain seq x y z
N MET A 1 -10.48 5.51 28.65
CA MET A 1 -10.37 4.78 27.36
C MET A 1 -10.08 5.80 26.26
N LYS A 2 -8.90 5.77 25.66
CA LYS A 2 -8.49 6.74 24.62
C LYS A 2 -9.19 6.36 23.30
N ALA A 3 -9.93 7.30 22.70
CA ALA A 3 -10.66 7.07 21.47
C ALA A 3 -9.72 6.51 20.39
N ARG A 4 -10.09 5.37 19.81
CA ARG A 4 -9.42 4.78 18.64
C ARG A 4 -9.63 5.76 17.50
N ASP A 5 -8.56 6.38 17.00
CA ASP A 5 -8.62 7.30 15.86
C ASP A 5 -9.52 6.70 14.76
N PRO A 6 -10.56 7.42 14.31
CA PRO A 6 -11.48 6.88 13.33
C PRO A 6 -10.69 6.54 12.06
N ALA A 7 -10.85 5.30 11.60
CA ALA A 7 -10.40 4.85 10.32
C ALA A 7 -10.67 5.92 9.25
N LYS A 8 -9.61 6.56 8.72
CA LYS A 8 -9.78 7.62 7.72
C LYS A 8 -10.17 6.97 6.40
N GLN A 9 -11.40 7.22 5.97
CA GLN A 9 -11.83 6.89 4.63
C GLN A 9 -11.16 7.88 3.68
N ALA A 10 -10.25 7.39 2.82
CA ALA A 10 -9.40 8.25 2.03
C ALA A 10 -9.41 7.86 0.54
N GLN A 11 -9.59 8.87 -0.31
CA GLN A 11 -9.19 8.83 -1.71
C GLN A 11 -8.02 9.78 -1.90
N ILE A 12 -6.83 9.22 -2.09
CA ILE A 12 -5.60 10.00 -2.24
C ILE A 12 -5.14 9.87 -3.70
N ALA A 13 -4.94 11.01 -4.36
CA ALA A 13 -4.37 11.09 -5.68
C ALA A 13 -3.16 12.03 -5.66
N ALA A 14 -2.01 11.58 -6.16
CA ALA A 14 -0.80 12.40 -6.21
C ALA A 14 -0.05 12.28 -7.54
N ARG A 15 0.65 13.37 -7.90
CA ARG A 15 1.66 13.41 -8.97
C ARG A 15 2.98 13.88 -8.35
N GLY A 16 4.09 13.26 -8.74
CA GLY A 16 5.40 13.51 -8.14
C GLY A 16 5.68 12.58 -6.96
N THR A 17 6.33 13.08 -5.91
CA THR A 17 6.67 12.31 -4.71
C THR A 17 5.66 12.56 -3.60
N LEU A 18 5.07 11.50 -3.04
CA LEU A 18 4.16 11.57 -1.89
C LEU A 18 4.58 10.57 -0.81
N VAL A 19 4.64 11.04 0.45
CA VAL A 19 4.97 10.23 1.63
C VAL A 19 3.86 10.41 2.69
N PRO A 20 2.69 9.74 2.54
CA PRO A 20 1.63 9.86 3.52
C PRO A 20 1.93 8.98 4.74
N VAL A 21 1.81 9.54 5.93
CA VAL A 21 1.92 8.84 7.22
C VAL A 21 0.55 8.83 7.89
N MET A 22 -0.07 7.66 8.02
CA MET A 22 -1.43 7.51 8.54
C MET A 22 -1.55 6.21 9.33
N SER A 23 -2.39 6.15 10.36
CA SER A 23 -2.55 4.92 11.15
C SER A 23 -3.23 3.80 10.35
N VAL A 24 -4.50 3.99 9.99
CA VAL A 24 -5.29 3.05 9.19
C VAL A 24 -6.07 3.79 8.12
N ILE A 25 -6.02 3.28 6.89
CA ILE A 25 -6.79 3.82 5.76
C ILE A 25 -7.78 2.78 5.25
N PHE A 26 -9.00 3.25 4.96
CA PHE A 26 -9.98 2.53 4.16
C PHE A 26 -10.20 3.29 2.85
N GLY A 27 -9.91 2.69 1.70
CA GLY A 27 -10.20 3.35 0.41
C GLY A 27 -9.17 3.12 -0.69
N LYS A 28 -8.86 4.18 -1.44
CA LYS A 28 -8.06 4.10 -2.66
C LYS A 28 -6.92 5.11 -2.64
N ILE A 29 -5.72 4.65 -2.99
CA ILE A 29 -4.56 5.51 -3.21
C ILE A 29 -4.07 5.32 -4.64
N ALA A 30 -3.92 6.42 -5.36
CA ALA A 30 -3.41 6.45 -6.72
C ALA A 30 -2.25 7.44 -6.83
N ALA A 31 -1.11 7.02 -7.39
CA ALA A 31 0.02 7.92 -7.60
C ALA A 31 0.63 7.77 -8.99
N ARG A 32 1.13 8.89 -9.53
CA ARG A 32 2.06 8.94 -10.66
C ARG A 32 3.38 9.56 -10.19
N GLY A 33 4.47 8.80 -10.19
CA GLY A 33 5.75 9.20 -9.59
C GLY A 33 6.16 8.26 -8.47
N THR A 34 6.63 8.80 -7.35
CA THR A 34 7.11 8.01 -6.20
C THR A 34 6.11 8.09 -5.05
N LEU A 35 5.63 6.94 -4.58
CA LEU A 35 4.70 6.85 -3.46
C LEU A 35 5.34 6.01 -2.35
N ILE A 36 5.46 6.59 -1.14
CA ILE A 36 6.05 5.95 0.03
C ILE A 36 5.05 6.01 1.20
N PRO A 37 3.98 5.20 1.18
CA PRO A 37 3.02 5.16 2.25
C PRO A 37 3.60 4.47 3.49
N VAL A 38 3.48 5.12 4.65
CA VAL A 38 3.81 4.52 5.94
C VAL A 38 2.53 4.39 6.75
N MET A 39 2.07 3.17 6.99
CA MET A 39 0.83 2.92 7.72
C MET A 39 0.84 1.65 8.56
N SER A 40 0.02 1.60 9.60
CA SER A 40 -0.23 0.35 10.31
C SER A 40 -1.15 -0.58 9.53
N GLY A 41 -2.15 -0.04 8.80
CA GLY A 41 -3.09 -0.85 8.05
C GLY A 41 -3.69 -0.16 6.81
N MET A 42 -3.91 -0.94 5.76
CA MET A 42 -4.65 -0.52 4.57
C MET A 42 -5.74 -1.54 4.24
N PHE A 43 -6.98 -1.05 4.09
CA PHE A 43 -8.11 -1.79 3.56
C PHE A 43 -8.56 -1.14 2.24
N GLY A 44 -8.27 -1.78 1.10
CA GLY A 44 -8.70 -1.28 -0.20
C GLY A 44 -7.67 -1.43 -1.31
N LYS A 45 -7.45 -0.38 -2.12
CA LYS A 45 -6.64 -0.46 -3.34
C LYS A 45 -5.52 0.58 -3.37
N ILE A 46 -4.32 0.14 -3.72
CA ILE A 46 -3.19 1.02 -4.04
C ILE A 46 -2.83 0.81 -5.51
N ALA A 47 -2.76 1.90 -6.27
CA ALA A 47 -2.34 1.90 -7.66
C ALA A 47 -1.21 2.91 -7.87
N ALA A 48 -0.08 2.46 -8.39
CA ALA A 48 1.06 3.34 -8.67
C ALA A 48 1.51 3.20 -10.14
N ARG A 49 1.83 4.33 -10.77
CA ARG A 49 2.63 4.41 -11.99
C ARG A 49 3.95 5.09 -11.65
N GLY A 50 5.06 4.36 -11.66
CA GLY A 50 6.35 4.80 -11.15
C GLY A 50 6.84 3.88 -10.02
N THR A 51 7.31 4.46 -8.92
CA THR A 51 7.89 3.71 -7.79
C THR A 51 6.92 3.68 -6.61
N LEU A 52 6.66 2.49 -6.06
CA LEU A 52 5.88 2.29 -4.84
C LEU A 52 6.75 1.62 -3.78
N ILE A 53 6.87 2.26 -2.61
CA ILE A 53 7.62 1.77 -1.45
C ILE A 53 6.68 1.76 -0.23
N PRO A 54 5.76 0.79 -0.13
CA PRO A 54 4.84 0.69 0.98
C PRO A 54 5.54 0.10 2.21
N VAL A 55 5.45 0.82 3.32
CA VAL A 55 5.86 0.35 4.65
C VAL A 55 4.60 0.13 5.46
N MET A 56 4.16 -1.13 5.56
CA MET A 56 2.90 -1.48 6.22
C MET A 56 2.95 -2.77 7.01
N SER A 57 2.26 -2.80 8.15
CA SER A 57 2.08 -4.05 8.90
C SER A 57 1.03 -4.95 8.25
N VAL A 58 -0.12 -4.40 7.85
CA VAL A 58 -1.24 -5.20 7.35
C VAL A 58 -1.88 -4.58 6.12
N ILE A 59 -2.11 -5.40 5.09
CA ILE A 59 -2.88 -5.01 3.91
C ILE A 59 -4.01 -6.01 3.69
N PHE A 60 -5.22 -5.50 3.53
CA PHE A 60 -6.37 -6.22 3.00
C PHE A 60 -6.81 -5.55 1.69
N GLY A 61 -6.52 -6.19 0.55
CA GLY A 61 -6.98 -5.72 -0.75
C GLY A 61 -5.97 -5.86 -1.88
N LYS A 62 -5.88 -4.85 -2.75
CA LYS A 62 -5.13 -4.96 -4.02
C LYS A 62 -4.03 -3.91 -4.14
N ILE A 63 -2.84 -4.34 -4.53
CA ILE A 63 -1.75 -3.46 -4.95
C ILE A 63 -1.50 -3.69 -6.44
N ALA A 64 -1.54 -2.62 -7.22
CA ALA A 64 -1.24 -2.65 -8.65
C ALA A 64 -0.15 -1.63 -8.96
N VAL A 65 0.99 -2.09 -9.48
CA VAL A 65 2.12 -1.22 -9.82
C VAL A 65 2.45 -1.37 -11.30
N ARG A 66 2.59 -0.24 -12.00
CA ARG A 66 3.28 -0.15 -13.29
C ARG A 66 4.59 0.60 -13.06
N GLY A 67 5.71 -0.11 -13.03
CA GLY A 67 7.01 0.41 -12.63
C GLY A 67 7.64 -0.46 -11.55
N THR A 68 8.17 0.17 -10.48
CA THR A 68 8.94 -0.53 -9.45
C THR A 68 8.15 -0.65 -8.15
N LEU A 69 8.08 -1.86 -7.59
CA LEU A 69 7.54 -2.12 -6.25
C LEU A 69 8.68 -2.56 -5.33
N ILE A 70 8.82 -1.88 -4.19
CA ILE A 70 9.78 -2.22 -3.12
C ILE A 70 9.00 -2.36 -1.80
N PRO A 71 8.38 -3.51 -1.52
CA PRO A 71 7.47 -3.68 -0.41
C PRO A 71 8.18 -4.01 0.90
N VAL A 72 7.86 -3.24 1.94
CA VAL A 72 8.14 -3.57 3.35
C VAL A 72 6.81 -3.91 4.02
N LEU A 73 6.39 -5.16 3.87
CA LEU A 73 5.08 -5.64 4.30
C LEU A 73 5.22 -6.82 5.25
N ARG A 74 4.49 -6.82 6.38
CA ARG A 74 4.43 -8.01 7.24
C ARG A 74 3.36 -9.01 6.78
N VAL A 75 2.13 -8.54 6.56
CA VAL A 75 1.00 -9.40 6.23
C VAL A 75 0.19 -8.82 5.08
N THR A 76 -0.07 -9.64 4.06
CA THR A 76 -0.91 -9.25 2.92
C THR A 76 -2.01 -10.29 2.69
N PHE A 77 -3.26 -9.81 2.75
CA PHE A 77 -4.45 -10.55 2.34
C PHE A 77 -4.99 -9.92 1.06
N GLY A 78 -4.73 -10.57 -0.08
CA GLY A 78 -5.24 -10.16 -1.37
C GLY A 78 -4.20 -10.30 -2.48
N THR A 79 -4.22 -9.38 -3.44
CA THR A 79 -3.46 -9.53 -4.69
C THR A 79 -2.47 -8.40 -4.88
N ILE A 80 -1.22 -8.77 -5.16
CA ILE A 80 -0.19 -7.85 -5.64
C ILE A 80 0.05 -8.16 -7.11
N ALA A 81 -0.12 -7.16 -7.97
CA ALA A 81 0.17 -7.24 -9.39
C ALA A 81 1.21 -6.18 -9.74
N VAL A 82 2.36 -6.63 -10.26
CA VAL A 82 3.45 -5.75 -10.69
C VAL A 82 3.65 -5.93 -12.19
N ARG A 83 3.61 -4.84 -12.94
CA ARG A 83 4.08 -4.74 -14.32
C ARG A 83 5.34 -3.89 -14.31
N GLY A 84 6.49 -4.54 -14.26
CA GLY A 84 7.80 -3.93 -14.10
C GLY A 84 8.64 -4.71 -13.10
N THR A 85 9.33 -4.02 -12.21
CA THR A 85 10.30 -4.62 -11.30
C THR A 85 9.72 -4.80 -9.90
N LEU A 86 9.89 -5.99 -9.32
CA LEU A 86 9.62 -6.25 -7.91
C LEU A 86 10.95 -6.47 -7.19
N ILE A 87 11.30 -5.59 -6.26
CA ILE A 87 12.47 -5.73 -5.40
C ILE A 87 11.98 -6.23 -4.05
N SER A 88 12.11 -7.54 -3.82
CA SER A 88 11.64 -8.15 -2.58
C SER A 88 12.66 -7.95 -1.46
N ILE A 89 12.33 -7.08 -0.50
CA ILE A 89 13.12 -6.85 0.72
C ILE A 89 12.43 -7.40 1.98
N CYS A 90 11.30 -8.10 1.85
CA CYS A 90 10.52 -8.63 2.96
C CYS A 90 9.86 -9.98 2.62
N THR A 91 9.55 -10.75 3.67
CA THR A 91 8.85 -12.04 3.58
C THR A 91 7.34 -11.82 3.41
N LEU A 92 6.84 -12.00 2.19
CA LEU A 92 5.42 -11.90 1.89
C LEU A 92 4.69 -13.19 2.34
N HIS A 93 4.06 -13.19 3.52
CA HIS A 93 3.07 -14.23 3.85
C HIS A 93 1.76 -13.94 3.12
N SER A 94 1.67 -14.38 1.87
CA SER A 94 0.44 -14.32 1.07
C SER A 94 -0.32 -15.64 1.18
N ARG A 95 -1.45 -15.64 1.89
CA ARG A 95 -2.42 -16.75 1.81
C ARG A 95 -3.20 -16.56 0.50
N LYS A 96 -3.01 -17.48 -0.45
CA LYS A 96 -3.80 -17.56 -1.68
C LYS A 96 -5.28 -17.66 -1.29
N SER A 97 -6.08 -16.66 -1.65
CA SER A 97 -7.55 -16.76 -1.52
C SER A 97 -8.00 -17.89 -2.42
N ARG A 98 -8.68 -18.89 -1.83
CA ARG A 98 -9.37 -19.95 -2.57
C ARG A 98 -10.49 -19.35 -3.41
#